data_AF-A0A7X3XYF6-F1
#
_entry.id   AF-A0A7X3XYF6-F1
#
_cell.length_a   1.000
_cell.length_b   1.000
_cell.length_c   1.000
_cell.angle_alpha   90.00
_cell.angle_beta   90.00
_cell.angle_gamma   90.00
#
_symmetry.space_group_name_H-M   'P 1'
#
loop_
_entity.id
_entity.type
_entity.pdbx_description
1 polymer ?
#
loop_
_entity_poly.entity_id
_entity_poly.type
_entity_poly.pdbx_seq_one_letter_code
_entity_poly.pdbx_strand_id
1 'polypeptide(L)'
;MSSQFVHLHLHTQYSLLDGANQLNPLLKQVRDFHQPALAITDHGNLFGAVDFYEKATAHGVKPIIGCEAYLAPGSRRQREGLLAHNDYYHLILLATNLKGYHNLIKLSSKAYLEGFYYKPRMDKELLQEHHEGLIALSGCLSGEVPYLIGQRDMEKATQTAGEYREIFGKDHYYLEVQANGLDYQLIANRGLVEIHKKLGIPLVGTNDCHYLKKEDARPHEIMLCLQTGKTLSDANRMKFDTD
;
A
#
# COMPACT_ATOMS: atom_id res chain seq x y z
N MET A 1 -14.60 24.10 -10.60
CA MET A 1 -14.81 23.20 -9.45
C MET A 1 -13.45 22.91 -8.86
N SER A 2 -13.24 23.09 -7.56
CA SER A 2 -12.02 22.58 -6.91
C SER A 2 -11.97 21.07 -7.13
N SER A 3 -10.90 20.56 -7.73
CA SER A 3 -10.70 19.11 -7.86
C SER A 3 -10.53 18.53 -6.46
N GLN A 4 -11.48 17.71 -6.02
CA GLN A 4 -11.37 17.01 -4.74
C GLN A 4 -10.43 15.81 -4.89
N PHE A 5 -9.56 15.61 -3.90
CA PHE A 5 -8.64 14.49 -3.82
C PHE A 5 -8.65 13.90 -2.40
N VAL A 6 -8.48 12.59 -2.29
CA VAL A 6 -8.40 11.85 -1.02
C VAL A 6 -7.21 10.90 -1.13
N HIS A 7 -6.28 10.98 -0.17
CA HIS A 7 -5.19 10.01 -0.10
C HIS A 7 -5.73 8.65 0.33
N LEU A 8 -5.55 7.64 -0.52
CA LEU A 8 -5.96 6.25 -0.29
C LEU A 8 -4.79 5.30 0.03
N HIS A 9 -3.56 5.78 -0.16
CA HIS A 9 -2.31 5.08 0.14
C HIS A 9 -1.39 6.06 0.86
N LEU A 10 -1.24 5.86 2.17
CA LEU A 10 -0.42 6.66 3.06
C LEU A 10 -0.03 5.83 4.28
N HIS A 11 1.20 6.04 4.74
CA HIS A 11 1.78 5.40 5.91
C HIS A 11 1.84 6.36 7.09
N THR A 12 1.39 5.88 8.25
CA THR A 12 1.40 6.61 9.51
C THR A 12 2.58 6.18 10.37
N GLN A 13 2.72 6.79 11.54
CA GLN A 13 3.62 6.34 12.61
C GLN A 13 3.47 4.85 13.00
N TYR A 14 2.41 4.16 12.56
CA TYR A 14 2.18 2.73 12.78
C TYR A 14 2.76 1.82 11.69
N SER A 15 3.19 2.35 10.55
CA SER A 15 4.22 1.74 9.70
C SER A 15 5.55 1.84 10.45
N LEU A 16 5.72 0.98 11.46
CA LEU A 16 6.87 1.04 12.35
C LEU A 16 8.14 1.06 11.52
N LEU A 17 8.96 2.08 11.81
CA LEU A 17 10.29 2.28 11.24
C LEU A 17 10.33 2.89 9.82
N ASP A 18 9.19 3.16 9.16
CA ASP A 18 9.16 3.78 7.82
C ASP A 18 8.17 4.96 7.73
N GLY A 19 7.02 4.88 8.39
CA GLY A 19 6.03 5.96 8.37
C GLY A 19 6.32 7.03 9.43
N ALA A 20 6.39 8.29 8.99
CA ALA A 20 6.62 9.47 9.83
C ALA A 20 5.36 10.35 10.03
N ASN A 21 4.24 10.02 9.38
CA ASN A 21 3.00 10.79 9.55
C ASN A 21 2.38 10.56 10.93
N GLN A 22 2.44 11.58 11.78
CA GLN A 22 1.71 11.61 13.04
C GLN A 22 0.23 11.94 12.80
N LEU A 23 -0.67 11.21 13.46
CA LEU A 23 -2.11 11.28 13.17
C LEU A 23 -2.73 12.66 13.36
N ASN A 24 -2.43 13.36 14.47
CA ASN A 24 -3.03 14.67 14.75
C ASN A 24 -2.57 15.75 13.74
N PRO A 25 -1.26 15.93 13.48
CA PRO A 25 -0.80 16.83 12.42
C PRO A 25 -1.37 16.48 11.04
N LEU A 26 -1.41 15.18 10.70
CA LEU A 26 -1.96 14.69 9.44
C LEU A 26 -3.42 15.09 9.26
N LEU A 27 -4.26 14.77 10.24
CA LEU A 27 -5.69 15.08 10.18
C LEU A 27 -5.97 16.58 10.15
N LYS A 28 -5.16 17.39 10.85
CA LYS A 28 -5.24 18.84 10.75
C LYS A 28 -4.95 19.30 9.31
N GLN A 29 -3.91 18.79 8.67
CA GLN A 29 -3.56 19.18 7.29
C GLN A 29 -4.62 18.74 6.27
N VAL A 30 -5.18 17.54 6.41
CA VAL A 30 -6.29 17.03 5.58
C VAL A 30 -7.49 17.99 5.65
N ARG A 31 -7.82 18.49 6.85
CA ARG A 31 -8.88 19.50 7.02
C ARG A 31 -8.52 20.84 6.39
N ASP A 32 -7.28 21.31 6.57
CA ASP A 32 -6.80 22.56 6.00
C ASP A 32 -6.83 22.51 4.45
N PHE A 33 -6.68 21.33 3.86
CA PHE A 33 -6.86 21.07 2.42
C PHE A 33 -8.29 20.74 2.01
N HIS A 34 -9.26 20.83 2.92
CA HIS A 34 -10.67 20.54 2.68
C HIS A 34 -10.93 19.16 2.06
N GLN A 35 -10.08 18.17 2.39
CA GLN A 35 -10.26 16.79 1.97
C GLN A 35 -11.32 16.12 2.87
N PRO A 36 -12.34 15.46 2.30
CA PRO A 36 -13.47 14.93 3.07
C PRO A 36 -13.15 13.61 3.80
N ALA A 37 -12.08 12.92 3.39
CA ALA A 37 -11.72 11.60 3.87
C ALA A 37 -10.20 11.41 3.83
N LEU A 38 -9.72 10.37 4.52
CA LEU A 38 -8.34 9.92 4.50
C LEU A 38 -8.30 8.40 4.73
N ALA A 39 -7.45 7.68 4.00
CA ALA A 39 -7.10 6.31 4.34
C ALA A 39 -5.76 6.22 5.08
N ILE A 40 -5.65 5.21 5.94
CA ILE A 40 -4.35 4.71 6.44
C ILE A 40 -4.11 3.32 5.86
N THR A 41 -2.89 3.06 5.41
CA THR A 41 -2.50 1.80 4.78
C THR A 41 -1.13 1.37 5.30
N ASP A 42 -1.00 1.27 6.62
CA ASP A 42 0.27 0.90 7.25
C ASP A 42 0.77 -0.48 6.81
N HIS A 43 2.10 -0.67 6.83
CA HIS A 43 2.77 -1.85 6.33
C HIS A 43 2.42 -3.11 7.15
N GLY A 44 1.66 -4.02 6.57
CA GLY A 44 1.39 -5.36 7.07
C GLY A 44 0.66 -5.43 8.41
N ASN A 45 0.10 -4.32 8.90
CA ASN A 45 -0.48 -4.24 10.24
C ASN A 45 -1.70 -3.30 10.30
N LEU A 46 -2.42 -3.36 11.41
CA LEU A 46 -3.58 -2.51 11.71
C LEU A 46 -3.44 -1.80 13.06
N PHE A 47 -2.20 -1.58 13.54
CA PHE A 47 -1.96 -1.08 14.89
C PHE A 47 -2.60 0.28 15.14
N GLY A 48 -2.62 1.14 14.12
CA GLY A 48 -3.21 2.47 14.18
C GLY A 48 -4.71 2.55 13.97
N ALA A 49 -5.39 1.44 13.64
CA ALA A 49 -6.77 1.48 13.11
C ALA A 49 -7.78 2.17 14.04
N VAL A 50 -7.77 1.83 15.34
CA VAL A 50 -8.71 2.40 16.32
C VAL A 50 -8.35 3.85 16.65
N ASP A 51 -7.08 4.12 16.94
CA ASP A 51 -6.61 5.49 17.26
C ASP A 51 -6.85 6.46 16.10
N PHE A 52 -6.62 6.02 14.86
CA PHE A 52 -6.95 6.78 13.65
C PHE A 52 -8.45 7.01 13.51
N TYR A 53 -9.28 5.97 13.68
CA TYR A 53 -10.73 6.10 13.57
C TYR A 53 -11.28 7.14 14.54
N GLU A 54 -10.88 7.08 15.81
CA GLU A 54 -11.31 8.02 16.86
C GLU A 54 -10.85 9.45 16.54
N LYS A 55 -9.56 9.63 16.22
CA LYS A 55 -9.01 10.95 15.92
C LYS A 55 -9.59 11.56 14.64
N ALA A 56 -9.72 10.78 13.56
CA ALA A 56 -10.28 11.26 12.30
C ALA A 56 -11.73 11.72 12.48
N THR A 57 -12.53 10.93 13.20
CA THR A 57 -13.91 11.27 13.54
C THR A 57 -13.99 12.55 14.36
N ALA A 58 -13.13 12.73 15.37
CA ALA A 58 -13.06 13.96 16.17
C ALA A 58 -12.65 15.19 15.33
N HIS A 59 -11.91 14.99 14.24
CA HIS A 59 -11.54 16.03 13.29
C HIS A 59 -12.59 16.25 12.19
N GLY A 60 -13.67 15.48 12.14
CA GLY A 60 -14.68 15.57 11.08
C GLY A 60 -14.18 15.10 9.72
N VAL A 61 -13.15 14.26 9.69
CA VAL A 61 -12.61 13.61 8.48
C VAL A 61 -13.15 12.19 8.44
N LYS A 62 -13.69 11.74 7.30
CA LYS A 62 -14.14 10.35 7.14
C LYS A 62 -12.94 9.38 7.16
N PRO A 63 -12.81 8.49 8.16
CA PRO A 63 -11.73 7.50 8.18
C PRO A 63 -11.99 6.38 7.18
N ILE A 64 -10.95 5.95 6.47
CA ILE A 64 -10.91 4.73 5.66
C ILE A 64 -9.81 3.83 6.25
N ILE A 65 -10.19 2.67 6.78
CA ILE A 65 -9.23 1.73 7.37
C ILE A 65 -8.71 0.82 6.27
N GLY A 66 -7.40 0.78 6.10
CA GLY A 66 -6.71 -0.08 5.16
C GLY A 66 -5.43 -0.69 5.72
N CYS A 67 -4.74 -1.41 4.86
CA CYS A 67 -3.46 -2.07 5.13
C CYS A 67 -2.71 -2.23 3.81
N GLU A 68 -1.42 -1.90 3.79
CA GLU A 68 -0.56 -2.35 2.71
C GLU A 68 -0.04 -3.74 3.05
N ALA A 69 -0.67 -4.75 2.45
CA ALA A 69 -0.37 -6.15 2.71
C ALA A 69 0.91 -6.60 1.99
N TYR A 70 1.68 -7.44 2.67
CA TYR A 70 2.77 -8.19 2.05
C TYR A 70 2.21 -9.48 1.45
N LEU A 71 2.38 -9.72 0.16
CA LEU A 71 1.89 -10.89 -0.56
C LEU A 71 3.04 -11.81 -0.91
N ALA A 72 2.99 -13.07 -0.44
CA ALA A 72 3.96 -14.06 -0.87
C ALA A 72 3.80 -14.35 -2.38
N PRO A 73 4.89 -14.57 -3.14
CA PRO A 73 4.80 -14.97 -4.55
C PRO A 73 4.11 -16.32 -4.77
N GLY A 74 4.05 -17.15 -3.73
CA GLY A 74 3.36 -18.43 -3.69
C GLY A 74 2.60 -18.58 -2.37
N SER A 75 2.78 -19.71 -1.68
CA SER A 75 2.13 -19.91 -0.38
C SER A 75 2.74 -19.04 0.71
N ARG A 76 1.90 -18.43 1.55
CA ARG A 76 2.33 -17.71 2.77
C ARG A 76 3.10 -18.60 3.74
N ARG A 77 2.90 -19.92 3.69
CA ARG A 77 3.53 -20.91 4.57
C ARG A 77 4.92 -21.34 4.10
N GLN A 78 5.30 -21.01 2.87
CA GLN A 78 6.61 -21.36 2.34
C GLN A 78 7.72 -20.55 3.04
N ARG A 79 8.81 -21.24 3.39
CA ARG A 79 10.00 -20.68 4.07
C ARG A 79 11.30 -20.93 3.30
N GLU A 80 11.26 -21.77 2.27
CA GLU A 80 12.42 -22.13 1.45
C GLU A 80 12.49 -21.24 0.21
N GLY A 81 13.65 -20.58 0.06
CA GLY A 81 13.87 -19.47 -0.84
C GLY A 81 13.84 -19.82 -2.33
N LEU A 82 13.03 -19.07 -3.08
CA LEU A 82 13.42 -18.69 -4.43
C LEU A 82 14.36 -17.49 -4.29
N LEU A 83 15.65 -17.77 -4.03
CA LEU A 83 16.76 -16.80 -4.06
C LEU A 83 17.00 -16.29 -5.49
N ALA A 84 15.98 -15.72 -6.11
CA ALA A 84 16.13 -15.04 -7.39
C ALA A 84 15.35 -13.73 -7.42
N HIS A 85 14.09 -13.67 -6.95
CA HIS A 85 13.24 -12.50 -7.19
C HIS A 85 12.16 -12.33 -6.11
N ASN A 86 12.22 -11.21 -5.36
CA ASN A 86 11.28 -10.70 -4.33
C ASN A 86 10.65 -11.72 -3.35
N ASP A 87 10.94 -11.58 -2.05
CA ASP A 87 10.33 -12.41 -0.98
C ASP A 87 8.82 -12.16 -0.76
N TYR A 88 8.34 -11.03 -1.26
CA TYR A 88 6.93 -10.59 -1.22
C TYR A 88 6.67 -9.43 -2.20
N TYR A 89 5.39 -9.17 -2.45
CA TYR A 89 4.86 -7.99 -3.15
C TYR A 89 4.00 -7.15 -2.22
N HIS A 90 3.72 -5.90 -2.59
CA HIS A 90 2.77 -5.03 -1.89
C HIS A 90 1.38 -5.09 -2.54
N LEU A 91 0.32 -4.96 -1.73
CA LEU A 91 -1.05 -4.83 -2.20
C LEU A 91 -1.84 -3.96 -1.22
N ILE A 92 -2.52 -2.93 -1.73
CA ILE A 92 -3.34 -2.07 -0.88
C ILE A 92 -4.70 -2.70 -0.69
N LEU A 93 -5.14 -2.83 0.57
CA LEU A 93 -6.48 -3.30 0.93
C LEU A 93 -7.20 -2.22 1.72
N LEU A 94 -8.45 -1.91 1.34
CA LEU A 94 -9.29 -0.90 1.99
C LEU A 94 -10.63 -1.52 2.39
N ALA A 95 -11.04 -1.37 3.65
CA ALA A 95 -12.35 -1.84 4.11
C ALA A 95 -13.47 -0.90 3.64
N THR A 96 -14.46 -1.43 2.94
CA THR A 96 -15.64 -0.66 2.47
C THR A 96 -16.79 -0.66 3.47
N ASN A 97 -16.79 -1.61 4.42
CA ASN A 97 -17.81 -1.80 5.43
C ASN A 97 -17.25 -2.59 6.63
N LEU A 98 -18.12 -2.85 7.62
CA LEU A 98 -17.73 -3.58 8.84
C LEU A 98 -17.24 -5.02 8.57
N LYS A 99 -17.81 -5.70 7.56
CA LYS A 99 -17.36 -7.04 7.16
C LYS A 99 -15.94 -6.98 6.57
N GLY A 100 -15.67 -5.99 5.74
CA GLY A 100 -14.33 -5.68 5.25
C GLY A 100 -13.34 -5.45 6.39
N TYR A 101 -13.71 -4.65 7.38
CA TYR A 101 -12.86 -4.42 8.56
C TYR A 101 -12.56 -5.72 9.32
N HIS A 102 -13.57 -6.56 9.58
CA HIS A 102 -13.35 -7.87 10.20
C HIS A 102 -12.47 -8.78 9.35
N ASN A 103 -12.58 -8.71 8.03
CA ASN A 103 -11.72 -9.46 7.12
C ASN A 103 -10.28 -8.93 7.15
N LEU A 104 -10.04 -7.61 7.20
CA LEU A 104 -8.70 -7.05 7.42
C LEU A 104 -8.07 -7.57 8.72
N ILE A 105 -8.84 -7.63 9.82
CA ILE A 105 -8.36 -8.19 11.10
C ILE A 105 -7.91 -9.64 10.92
N LYS A 106 -8.72 -10.48 10.27
CA LYS A 106 -8.40 -11.89 10.02
C LYS A 106 -7.17 -12.04 9.13
N LEU A 107 -7.11 -11.29 8.04
CA LEU A 107 -6.00 -11.26 7.09
C LEU A 107 -4.69 -10.89 7.79
N SER A 108 -4.67 -9.77 8.52
CA SER A 108 -3.48 -9.32 9.28
C SER A 108 -3.08 -10.35 10.33
N SER A 109 -4.04 -10.88 11.10
CA SER A 109 -3.77 -11.90 12.14
C SER A 109 -3.16 -13.17 11.53
N LYS A 110 -3.71 -13.69 10.44
CA LYS A 110 -3.18 -14.88 9.76
C LYS A 110 -1.85 -14.61 9.08
N ALA A 111 -1.60 -13.41 8.60
CA ALA A 111 -0.30 -13.01 8.06
C ALA A 111 0.80 -13.10 9.14
N TYR A 112 0.51 -12.69 10.38
CA TYR A 112 1.42 -12.85 11.51
C TYR A 112 1.53 -14.30 12.02
N LEU A 113 0.41 -15.02 12.13
CA LEU A 113 0.39 -16.36 12.75
C LEU A 113 0.85 -17.48 11.82
N GLU A 114 0.54 -17.39 10.53
CA GLU A 114 0.80 -18.44 9.54
C GLU A 114 1.84 -18.00 8.49
N GLY A 115 1.85 -16.71 8.15
CA GLY A 115 2.59 -16.17 7.01
C GLY A 115 3.96 -15.54 7.32
N PHE A 116 4.30 -15.41 8.60
CA PHE A 116 5.46 -14.64 9.02
C PHE A 116 6.78 -15.31 8.63
N TYR A 117 7.55 -14.62 7.80
CA TYR A 117 8.95 -14.95 7.49
C TYR A 117 9.85 -13.80 7.95
N TYR A 118 10.19 -12.85 7.08
CA TYR A 118 10.74 -11.55 7.49
C TYR A 118 9.64 -10.49 7.71
N LYS A 119 8.51 -10.67 7.04
CA LYS A 119 7.31 -9.83 7.12
C LYS A 119 6.07 -10.71 7.32
N PRO A 120 4.97 -10.18 7.89
CA PRO A 120 3.71 -10.90 7.99
C PRO A 120 3.06 -10.98 6.59
N ARG A 121 3.20 -12.12 5.90
CA ARG A 121 2.74 -12.26 4.50
C ARG A 121 1.37 -12.93 4.40
N MET A 122 0.55 -12.45 3.48
CA MET A 122 -0.66 -13.11 2.98
C MET A 122 -0.33 -13.87 1.70
N ASP A 123 -1.31 -14.58 1.15
CA ASP A 123 -1.28 -15.14 -0.21
C ASP A 123 -2.65 -15.02 -0.88
N LYS A 124 -2.73 -15.32 -2.18
CA LYS A 124 -3.96 -15.20 -2.96
C LYS A 124 -5.07 -16.14 -2.45
N GLU A 125 -4.73 -17.32 -1.93
CA GLU A 125 -5.68 -18.25 -1.28
C GLU A 125 -6.36 -17.56 -0.08
N LEU A 126 -5.57 -16.99 0.82
CA LEU A 126 -6.10 -16.30 1.99
C LEU A 126 -6.93 -15.06 1.61
N LEU A 127 -6.53 -14.35 0.55
CA LEU A 127 -7.35 -13.26 0.01
C LEU A 127 -8.70 -13.76 -0.51
N GLN A 128 -8.74 -14.88 -1.24
CA GLN A 128 -9.99 -15.50 -1.70
C GLN A 128 -10.92 -15.90 -0.56
N GLU A 129 -10.39 -16.30 0.60
CA GLU A 129 -11.20 -16.62 1.78
C GLU A 129 -11.82 -15.38 2.44
N HIS A 130 -11.20 -14.21 2.31
CA HIS A 130 -11.51 -13.01 3.10
C HIS A 130 -11.64 -11.72 2.26
N HIS A 131 -11.94 -11.82 0.95
CA HIS A 131 -12.05 -10.66 0.06
C HIS A 131 -13.29 -9.79 0.29
N GLU A 132 -14.36 -10.35 0.85
CA GLU A 132 -15.65 -9.65 0.89
C GLU A 132 -15.61 -8.37 1.73
N GLY A 133 -16.14 -7.28 1.17
CA GLY A 133 -16.10 -5.96 1.83
C GLY A 133 -14.75 -5.25 1.72
N LEU A 134 -13.82 -5.74 0.88
CA LEU A 134 -12.54 -5.10 0.60
C LEU A 134 -12.51 -4.52 -0.81
N ILE A 135 -11.87 -3.37 -0.95
CA ILE A 135 -11.30 -2.89 -2.21
C ILE A 135 -9.81 -3.19 -2.19
N ALA A 136 -9.25 -3.60 -3.33
CA ALA A 136 -7.81 -3.75 -3.51
C ALA A 136 -7.27 -2.83 -4.61
N LEU A 137 -6.09 -2.25 -4.39
CA LEU A 137 -5.34 -1.49 -5.38
C LEU A 137 -4.05 -2.25 -5.73
N SER A 138 -3.61 -2.19 -6.99
CA SER A 138 -2.47 -2.98 -7.49
C SER A 138 -1.12 -2.72 -6.80
N GLY A 139 -1.02 -1.69 -5.95
CA GLY A 139 0.16 -1.37 -5.16
C GLY A 139 1.12 -0.41 -5.85
N CYS A 140 2.16 -0.02 -5.10
CA CYS A 140 3.29 0.79 -5.57
C CYS A 140 4.22 -0.02 -6.50
N LEU A 141 5.43 0.47 -6.77
CA LEU A 141 6.42 -0.25 -7.60
C LEU A 141 6.76 -1.66 -7.06
N SER A 142 6.57 -1.90 -5.76
CA SER A 142 6.75 -3.20 -5.10
C SER A 142 5.53 -4.12 -5.22
N GLY A 143 4.44 -3.67 -5.86
CA GLY A 143 3.27 -4.51 -6.15
C GLY A 143 3.52 -5.53 -7.26
N GLU A 144 2.80 -6.66 -7.23
CA GLU A 144 3.04 -7.77 -8.18
C GLU A 144 2.86 -7.33 -9.64
N VAL A 145 1.80 -6.56 -9.94
CA VAL A 145 1.52 -6.10 -11.29
C VAL A 145 2.55 -5.07 -11.78
N PRO A 146 2.85 -3.97 -11.05
CA PRO A 146 3.92 -3.03 -11.42
C PRO A 146 5.30 -3.69 -11.55
N TYR A 147 5.61 -4.65 -10.67
CA TYR A 147 6.86 -5.41 -10.73
C TYR A 147 6.98 -6.18 -12.04
N LEU A 148 5.95 -6.95 -12.42
CA LEU A 148 5.94 -7.72 -13.68
C LEU A 148 6.07 -6.82 -14.92
N ILE A 149 5.43 -5.64 -14.91
CA ILE A 149 5.60 -4.63 -15.95
C ILE A 149 7.08 -4.18 -16.03
N GLY A 150 7.71 -3.93 -14.88
CA GLY A 150 9.13 -3.58 -14.79
C GLY A 150 10.05 -4.69 -15.32
N GLN A 151 9.67 -5.95 -15.14
CA GLN A 151 10.35 -7.12 -15.73
C GLN A 151 10.05 -7.33 -17.22
N ARG A 152 9.26 -6.43 -17.85
CA ARG A 152 8.81 -6.51 -19.24
C ARG A 152 7.94 -7.73 -19.55
N ASP A 153 7.32 -8.32 -18.53
CA ASP A 153 6.40 -9.45 -18.66
C ASP A 153 4.94 -8.96 -18.65
N MET A 154 4.55 -8.31 -19.74
CA MET A 154 3.21 -7.71 -19.88
C MET A 154 2.09 -8.76 -19.93
N GLU A 155 2.39 -9.96 -20.42
CA GLU A 155 1.42 -11.07 -20.47
C GLU A 155 1.07 -11.50 -19.05
N LYS A 156 2.07 -11.83 -18.24
CA LYS A 156 1.87 -12.22 -16.85
C LYS A 156 1.29 -11.08 -16.02
N ALA A 157 1.75 -9.84 -16.22
CA ALA A 157 1.17 -8.68 -15.53
C ALA A 157 -0.34 -8.53 -15.81
N THR A 158 -0.76 -8.74 -17.06
CA THR A 158 -2.17 -8.69 -17.45
C THR A 158 -2.95 -9.84 -16.81
N GLN A 159 -2.41 -11.06 -16.84
CA GLN A 159 -3.03 -12.22 -16.19
C GLN A 159 -3.21 -11.99 -14.69
N THR A 160 -2.16 -11.57 -14.00
CA THR A 160 -2.16 -11.29 -12.56
C THR A 160 -3.19 -10.21 -12.19
N ALA A 161 -3.31 -9.14 -12.97
CA ALA A 161 -4.35 -8.14 -12.76
C ALA A 161 -5.77 -8.71 -12.94
N GLY A 162 -5.94 -9.64 -13.89
CA GLY A 162 -7.17 -10.41 -14.06
C GLY A 162 -7.50 -11.28 -12.85
N GLU A 163 -6.53 -12.01 -12.32
CA GLU A 163 -6.68 -12.85 -11.12
C GLU A 163 -7.14 -12.02 -9.91
N TYR A 164 -6.49 -10.88 -9.65
CA TYR A 164 -6.92 -10.00 -8.55
C TYR A 164 -8.34 -9.45 -8.77
N ARG A 165 -8.69 -9.08 -10.00
CA ARG A 165 -10.07 -8.66 -10.33
C ARG A 165 -11.08 -9.78 -10.08
N GLU A 166 -10.73 -11.04 -10.36
CA GLU A 166 -11.59 -12.19 -10.07
C GLU A 166 -11.76 -12.41 -8.56
N ILE A 167 -10.69 -12.25 -7.78
CA ILE A 167 -10.72 -12.37 -6.32
C ILE A 167 -11.63 -11.31 -5.69
N PHE A 168 -11.40 -10.03 -6.00
CA PHE A 168 -12.12 -8.94 -5.32
C PHE A 168 -13.47 -8.59 -5.98
N GLY A 169 -13.60 -8.86 -7.28
CA GLY A 169 -14.73 -8.48 -8.11
C GLY A 169 -14.47 -7.20 -8.92
N LYS A 170 -15.21 -7.04 -10.01
CA LYS A 170 -15.02 -5.96 -11.01
C LYS A 170 -15.07 -4.54 -10.43
N ASP A 171 -15.86 -4.34 -9.37
CA ASP A 171 -16.11 -3.03 -8.76
C ASP A 171 -15.19 -2.76 -7.54
N HIS A 172 -14.32 -3.73 -7.20
CA HIS A 172 -13.49 -3.71 -6.00
C HIS A 172 -12.00 -3.91 -6.27
N TYR A 173 -11.56 -3.86 -7.52
CA TYR A 173 -10.14 -3.89 -7.87
C TYR A 173 -9.78 -2.74 -8.80
N TYR A 174 -8.71 -2.03 -8.47
CA TYR A 174 -8.25 -0.83 -9.19
C TYR A 174 -6.76 -0.93 -9.48
N LEU A 175 -6.33 -0.42 -10.63
CA LEU A 175 -4.92 -0.26 -10.95
C LEU A 175 -4.43 1.07 -10.39
N GLU A 176 -3.44 0.99 -9.52
CA GLU A 176 -2.90 2.12 -8.77
C GLU A 176 -1.80 2.81 -9.56
N VAL A 177 -1.96 4.11 -9.84
CA VAL A 177 -0.98 4.94 -10.54
C VAL A 177 -0.40 5.99 -9.62
N GLN A 178 0.93 6.13 -9.66
CA GLN A 178 1.70 7.03 -8.81
C GLN A 178 2.74 7.77 -9.66
N ALA A 179 2.97 9.05 -9.38
CA ALA A 179 3.82 9.91 -10.22
C ALA A 179 4.76 10.78 -9.37
N ASN A 180 5.69 10.14 -8.67
CA ASN A 180 6.65 10.74 -7.75
C ASN A 180 7.96 11.18 -8.43
N GLY A 181 8.00 11.23 -9.77
CA GLY A 181 9.21 11.63 -10.51
C GLY A 181 10.22 10.51 -10.74
N LEU A 182 9.83 9.25 -10.52
CA LEU A 182 10.68 8.08 -10.76
C LEU A 182 10.50 7.54 -12.19
N ASP A 183 11.61 7.32 -12.91
CA ASP A 183 11.56 6.75 -14.27
C ASP A 183 10.88 5.37 -14.31
N TYR A 184 11.08 4.56 -13.28
CA TYR A 184 10.44 3.26 -13.15
C TYR A 184 8.90 3.37 -13.01
N GLN A 185 8.39 4.41 -12.36
CA GLN A 185 6.95 4.67 -12.30
C GLN A 185 6.38 5.06 -13.65
N LEU A 186 7.13 5.77 -14.50
CA LEU A 186 6.69 6.07 -15.87
C LEU A 186 6.50 4.80 -16.68
N ILE A 187 7.40 3.81 -16.52
CA ILE A 187 7.28 2.49 -17.17
C ILE A 187 6.06 1.74 -16.61
N ALA A 188 5.95 1.63 -15.28
CA ALA A 188 4.84 0.96 -14.62
C ALA A 188 3.48 1.56 -15.02
N ASN A 189 3.32 2.89 -14.93
CA ASN A 189 2.08 3.59 -15.28
C ASN A 189 1.67 3.37 -16.73
N ARG A 190 2.61 3.34 -17.68
CA ARG A 190 2.30 3.02 -19.09
C ARG A 190 1.75 1.61 -19.24
N GLY A 191 2.36 0.63 -18.58
CA GLY A 191 1.87 -0.76 -18.57
C GLY A 191 0.51 -0.89 -17.89
N LEU A 192 0.29 -0.21 -16.76
CA LEU A 192 -1.00 -0.19 -16.07
C LEU A 192 -2.11 0.42 -16.94
N VAL A 193 -1.81 1.49 -17.69
CA VAL A 193 -2.76 2.06 -18.67
C VAL A 193 -3.06 1.09 -19.81
N GLU A 194 -2.09 0.28 -20.24
CA GLU A 194 -2.33 -0.78 -21.23
C GLU A 194 -3.24 -1.88 -20.68
N ILE A 195 -2.99 -2.35 -19.46
CA ILE A 195 -3.84 -3.34 -18.77
C ILE A 195 -5.26 -2.79 -18.56
N HIS A 196 -5.40 -1.52 -18.15
CA HIS A 196 -6.68 -0.83 -18.06
C HIS A 196 -7.45 -0.90 -19.38
N LYS A 197 -6.81 -0.58 -20.51
CA LYS A 197 -7.45 -0.64 -21.83
C LYS A 197 -7.87 -2.06 -22.24
N LYS A 198 -7.10 -3.08 -21.84
CA LYS A 198 -7.36 -4.49 -22.16
C LYS A 198 -8.47 -5.10 -21.31
N LEU A 199 -8.45 -4.85 -20.00
CA LEU A 199 -9.33 -5.52 -19.02
C LEU A 199 -10.48 -4.62 -18.54
N GLY A 200 -10.43 -3.31 -18.78
CA GLY A 200 -11.41 -2.36 -18.27
C GLY A 200 -11.32 -2.12 -16.75
N ILE A 201 -10.21 -2.49 -16.11
CA ILE A 201 -10.00 -2.27 -14.66
C ILE A 201 -9.77 -0.78 -14.43
N PRO A 202 -10.56 -0.09 -13.60
CA PRO A 202 -10.41 1.35 -13.36
C PRO A 202 -9.05 1.73 -12.77
N LEU A 203 -8.57 2.93 -13.10
CA LEU A 203 -7.35 3.50 -12.53
C LEU A 203 -7.68 4.31 -11.27
N VAL A 204 -6.75 4.34 -10.31
CA VAL A 204 -6.81 5.20 -9.13
C VAL A 204 -5.47 5.89 -8.90
N GLY A 205 -5.48 7.21 -8.70
CA GLY A 205 -4.28 7.96 -8.40
C GLY A 205 -4.00 8.01 -6.89
N THR A 206 -2.80 7.64 -6.49
CA THR A 206 -2.32 7.73 -5.10
C THR A 206 -0.90 8.31 -5.05
N ASN A 207 -0.30 8.41 -3.86
CA ASN A 207 1.01 9.05 -3.70
C ASN A 207 1.96 8.40 -2.68
N ASP A 208 1.55 7.29 -2.05
CA ASP A 208 2.42 6.53 -1.13
C ASP A 208 3.15 7.39 -0.08
N CYS A 209 2.38 8.25 0.61
CA CYS A 209 2.97 9.27 1.47
C CYS A 209 3.53 8.68 2.77
N HIS A 210 4.81 8.94 3.04
CA HIS A 210 5.48 8.49 4.26
C HIS A 210 5.71 9.60 5.29
N TYR A 211 5.57 10.86 4.88
CA TYR A 211 5.73 12.04 5.73
C TYR A 211 4.77 13.16 5.32
N LEU A 212 4.64 14.16 6.18
CA LEU A 212 3.53 15.12 6.16
C LEU A 212 3.72 16.22 5.12
N LYS A 213 4.94 16.75 5.02
CA LYS A 213 5.30 17.82 4.09
C LYS A 213 6.58 17.48 3.34
N LYS A 214 6.75 18.08 2.17
CA LYS A 214 7.98 17.94 1.38
C LYS A 214 9.25 18.26 2.19
N GLU A 215 9.19 19.22 3.10
CA GLU A 215 10.34 19.60 3.94
C GLU A 215 10.71 18.51 4.98
N ASP A 216 9.81 17.55 5.24
CA ASP A 216 10.01 16.45 6.18
C ASP A 216 10.78 15.26 5.55
N ALA A 217 11.12 15.33 4.25
CA ALA A 217 11.91 14.31 3.57
C ALA A 217 13.27 14.05 4.25
N ARG A 218 13.94 15.12 4.72
CA ARG A 218 15.24 14.98 5.41
C ARG A 218 15.11 14.35 6.80
N PRO A 219 14.18 14.78 7.68
CA PRO A 219 13.85 14.05 8.91
C PRO A 219 13.49 12.58 8.69
N HIS A 220 12.70 12.27 7.66
CA HIS A 220 12.34 10.90 7.31
C HIS A 220 13.56 10.04 6.94
N GLU A 221 14.47 10.57 6.13
CA GLU A 221 15.73 9.89 5.80
C GLU A 221 16.58 9.56 7.06
N ILE A 222 16.60 10.45 8.05
CA ILE A 222 17.29 10.21 9.33
C ILE A 222 16.61 9.06 10.10
N MET A 223 15.28 9.01 10.09
CA MET A 223 14.52 7.92 10.71
C MET A 223 14.86 6.57 10.07
N LEU A 224 14.98 6.50 8.74
CA LEU A 224 15.40 5.28 8.03
C LEU A 224 16.82 4.84 8.40
N CYS A 225 17.73 5.80 8.65
CA CYS A 225 19.08 5.49 9.14
C CYS A 225 19.06 4.84 10.54
N LEU A 226 18.22 5.36 11.44
CA LEU A 226 18.05 4.80 12.79
C LEU A 226 17.50 3.37 12.73
N GLN A 227 16.54 3.11 11.85
CA GLN A 227 15.99 1.78 11.63
C GLN A 227 17.05 0.79 11.13
N THR A 228 17.84 1.20 10.14
CA THR A 228 18.78 0.31 9.43
C THR A 228 20.13 0.20 10.11
N GLY A 229 20.33 0.89 11.25
CA GLY A 229 21.61 0.93 11.95
C GLY A 229 22.72 1.56 11.10
N LYS A 230 22.37 2.49 10.20
CA LYS A 230 23.28 3.16 9.27
C LYS A 230 23.48 4.61 9.66
N THR A 231 24.58 5.20 9.17
CA THR A 231 24.84 6.64 9.32
C THR A 231 24.46 7.37 8.04
N LEU A 232 24.19 8.68 8.14
CA LEU A 232 23.90 9.53 6.96
C LEU A 232 25.04 9.56 5.94
N SER A 233 26.27 9.29 6.39
CA SER A 233 27.45 9.21 5.53
C SER A 233 27.59 7.88 4.80
N ASP A 234 26.87 6.82 5.21
CA ASP A 234 26.89 5.55 4.48
C ASP A 234 26.18 5.73 3.13
N ALA A 235 26.92 5.49 2.04
CA ALA A 235 26.41 5.58 0.68
C ALA A 235 25.36 4.51 0.35
N ASN A 236 25.37 3.40 1.09
CA ASN A 236 24.46 2.27 0.93
C ASN A 236 23.31 2.30 1.96
N ARG A 237 23.10 3.44 2.65
CA ARG A 237 21.95 3.59 3.56
C ARG A 237 20.63 3.52 2.79
N MET A 238 19.59 3.07 3.46
CA MET A 238 18.23 3.16 2.93
C MET A 238 17.81 4.63 2.87
N LYS A 239 17.31 5.05 1.71
CA LYS A 239 16.74 6.39 1.46
C LYS A 239 15.71 6.28 0.33
N PHE A 240 14.83 7.26 0.25
CA PHE A 240 13.93 7.40 -0.90
C PHE A 240 14.65 8.17 -2.01
N ASP A 241 14.33 7.84 -3.26
CA ASP A 241 15.00 8.42 -4.44
C ASP A 241 14.50 9.83 -4.80
N THR A 242 13.31 10.20 -4.29
CA THR A 242 12.61 11.46 -4.54
C THR A 242 11.99 12.02 -3.26
N ASP A 243 11.64 13.31 -3.31
CA ASP A 243 11.02 14.07 -2.22
C ASP A 243 9.49 14.26 -2.36
#